data_AF-A0A6P8X6T5-F1
#
_entry.id   AF-A0A6P8X6T5-F1
#
_cell.length_a   1.000
_cell.length_b   1.000
_cell.length_c   1.000
_cell.angle_alpha   90.00
_cell.angle_beta   90.00
_cell.angle_gamma   90.00
#
_symmetry.space_group_name_H-M   'P 1'
#
loop_
_entity.id
_entity.type
_entity.pdbx_description
1 polymer ?
#
loop_
_entity_poly.entity_id
_entity_poly.type
_entity_poly.pdbx_seq_one_letter_code
_entity_poly.pdbx_strand_id
1 'polypeptide(L)'
;MKSEVQPKQQMQAKLKPGSVLSAIEDIQRMSPEDIVQEFDRMADQTRRHFRDETFIPCVNVADELIRCLRHNKEQSCMCFNVMDEYRQCVGLATQAYVDRMAEDDERRRRASEELPVMPPQSVPSPPATMANLKPAGVQEIVRRKQRSWVKPWTWLR
;
A
#
# COMPACT_ATOMS: atom_id res chain seq x y z
N MET A 1 -35.87 53.66 9.70
CA MET A 1 -34.71 53.04 9.05
C MET A 1 -34.84 51.52 9.22
N LYS A 2 -35.26 50.80 8.17
CA LYS A 2 -35.30 49.33 8.16
C LYS A 2 -34.10 48.88 7.32
N SER A 3 -33.14 48.21 7.94
CA SER A 3 -32.00 47.61 7.24
C SER A 3 -32.40 46.21 6.81
N GLU A 4 -32.55 46.02 5.51
CA GLU A 4 -32.77 44.75 4.85
C GLU A 4 -31.44 43.99 4.78
N VAL A 5 -31.36 42.84 5.44
CA VAL A 5 -30.17 41.97 5.40
C VAL A 5 -30.43 40.89 4.35
N GLN A 6 -29.79 41.02 3.18
CA GLN A 6 -29.76 39.95 2.18
C GLN A 6 -28.90 38.78 2.67
N PRO A 7 -29.30 37.51 2.42
CA PRO A 7 -28.47 36.37 2.71
C PRO A 7 -27.36 36.23 1.66
N LYS A 8 -26.11 36.19 2.13
CA LYS A 8 -24.93 35.90 1.30
C LYS A 8 -25.07 34.50 0.71
N GLN A 9 -25.09 34.40 -0.62
CA GLN A 9 -24.93 33.14 -1.34
C GLN A 9 -23.57 32.54 -1.00
N GLN A 10 -23.55 31.45 -0.23
CA GLN A 10 -22.37 30.62 -0.05
C GLN A 10 -22.07 29.93 -1.39
N MET A 11 -20.95 30.31 -2.02
CA MET A 11 -20.36 29.53 -3.10
C MET A 11 -20.04 28.14 -2.56
N GLN A 12 -20.79 27.13 -3.00
CA GLN A 12 -20.40 25.74 -2.81
C GLN A 12 -19.08 25.52 -3.55
N ALA A 13 -18.00 25.37 -2.79
CA ALA A 13 -16.71 24.96 -3.34
C ALA A 13 -16.89 23.57 -3.95
N LYS A 14 -16.81 23.47 -5.27
CA LYS A 14 -16.82 22.18 -5.98
C LYS A 14 -15.63 21.36 -5.49
N LEU A 15 -15.88 20.40 -4.61
CA LEU A 15 -14.88 19.44 -4.16
C LEU A 15 -14.47 18.57 -5.35
N LYS A 16 -13.16 18.29 -5.45
CA LYS A 16 -12.60 17.51 -6.57
C LYS A 16 -13.07 16.06 -6.46
N PRO A 17 -13.55 15.44 -7.55
CA PRO A 17 -13.89 14.02 -7.55
C PRO A 17 -12.65 13.19 -7.17
N GLY A 18 -12.80 12.32 -6.17
CA GLY A 18 -11.71 11.54 -5.58
C GLY A 18 -11.07 12.14 -4.31
N SER A 19 -11.55 13.29 -3.83
CA SER A 19 -11.16 13.80 -2.51
C SER A 19 -11.88 13.05 -1.39
N VAL A 20 -11.16 12.74 -0.31
CA VAL A 20 -11.73 12.14 0.92
C VAL A 20 -12.92 12.95 1.44
N LEU A 21 -12.90 14.28 1.29
CA LEU A 21 -14.01 15.14 1.70
C LEU A 21 -15.25 15.00 0.81
N SER A 22 -15.06 14.71 -0.49
CA SER A 22 -16.17 14.38 -1.40
C SER A 22 -16.78 13.03 -1.02
N ALA A 23 -15.94 12.04 -0.72
CA ALA A 23 -16.43 10.72 -0.30
C ALA A 23 -17.21 10.78 1.03
N ILE A 24 -16.78 11.62 1.98
CA ILE A 24 -17.52 11.83 3.24
C ILE A 24 -18.86 12.50 2.97
N GLU A 25 -18.92 13.51 2.10
CA GLU A 25 -20.17 14.19 1.75
C GLU A 25 -21.12 13.25 0.99
N ASP A 26 -20.59 12.38 0.13
CA ASP A 26 -21.38 11.38 -0.59
C ASP A 26 -21.94 10.31 0.37
N ILE A 27 -21.14 9.83 1.33
CA ILE A 27 -21.60 8.89 2.36
C ILE A 27 -22.71 9.51 3.24
N GLN A 28 -22.57 10.78 3.59
CA GLN A 28 -23.59 11.50 4.38
C GLN A 28 -24.90 11.73 3.62
N ARG A 29 -24.88 11.61 2.28
CA ARG A 29 -26.06 11.77 1.42
C ARG A 29 -26.70 10.44 1.02
N MET A 30 -26.06 9.30 1.31
CA MET A 30 -26.63 7.99 1.04
C MET A 30 -27.78 7.68 2.00
N SER A 31 -28.80 6.98 1.48
CA SER A 31 -29.85 6.44 2.34
C SER A 31 -29.29 5.31 3.22
N PRO A 32 -29.85 5.07 4.41
CA PRO A 32 -29.45 3.95 5.25
C PRO A 32 -29.48 2.60 4.51
N GLU A 33 -30.46 2.42 3.62
CA GLU A 33 -30.63 1.22 2.82
C GLU A 33 -29.49 1.04 1.80
N ASP A 34 -29.07 2.12 1.15
CA ASP A 34 -27.94 2.11 0.20
C ASP A 34 -26.60 1.83 0.91
N ILE A 35 -26.42 2.34 2.12
CA ILE A 35 -25.21 2.09 2.93
C ILE A 35 -25.11 0.59 3.28
N VAL A 36 -26.22 -0.04 3.66
CA VAL A 36 -26.25 -1.47 3.97
C VAL A 36 -25.92 -2.29 2.72
N GLN A 37 -26.51 -1.95 1.58
CA GLN A 37 -26.25 -2.64 0.32
C GLN A 37 -24.77 -2.51 -0.10
N GLU A 38 -24.18 -1.34 0.08
CA GLU A 38 -22.78 -1.11 -0.27
C GLU A 38 -21.83 -1.84 0.68
N PHE A 39 -22.18 -1.93 1.96
CA PHE A 39 -21.46 -2.75 2.93
C PHE A 39 -21.52 -4.24 2.56
N ASP A 40 -22.69 -4.76 2.19
CA ASP A 40 -22.86 -6.14 1.74
C ASP A 40 -22.05 -6.42 0.47
N ARG A 41 -22.05 -5.48 -0.48
CA ARG A 41 -21.23 -5.55 -1.70
C ARG A 41 -19.74 -5.61 -1.39
N MET A 42 -19.26 -4.74 -0.49
CA MET A 42 -17.86 -4.76 -0.03
C MET A 42 -17.52 -6.05 0.70
N ALA A 43 -18.42 -6.54 1.57
CA ALA A 43 -18.23 -7.79 2.30
C ALA A 43 -18.14 -8.98 1.35
N ASP A 44 -19.00 -9.07 0.34
CA ASP A 44 -18.97 -10.15 -0.64
C ASP A 44 -17.76 -10.07 -1.57
N GLN A 45 -17.36 -8.86 -2.01
CA GLN A 45 -16.14 -8.66 -2.78
C GLN A 45 -14.91 -9.11 -1.97
N THR A 46 -14.86 -8.72 -0.70
CA THR A 46 -13.79 -9.11 0.23
C THR A 46 -13.78 -10.63 0.46
N ARG A 47 -14.94 -11.25 0.66
CA ARG A 47 -15.07 -12.72 0.80
C ARG A 47 -14.60 -13.47 -0.45
N ARG A 48 -14.80 -12.92 -1.65
CA ARG A 48 -14.28 -13.53 -2.90
C ARG A 48 -12.76 -13.52 -2.93
N HIS A 49 -12.12 -12.43 -2.50
CA HIS A 49 -10.65 -12.37 -2.39
C HIS A 49 -10.08 -13.29 -1.31
N PHE A 50 -10.84 -13.59 -0.26
CA PHE A 50 -10.42 -14.55 0.78
C PHE A 50 -10.81 -16.01 0.50
N ARG A 51 -11.64 -16.28 -0.52
CA ARG A 51 -12.15 -17.64 -0.80
C ARG A 51 -11.16 -18.54 -1.53
N ASP A 52 -10.19 -17.97 -2.25
CA ASP A 52 -9.27 -18.76 -3.07
C ASP A 52 -8.14 -19.43 -2.27
N GLU A 53 -8.06 -19.25 -0.94
CA GLU A 53 -6.87 -19.70 -0.20
C GLU A 53 -7.07 -20.20 1.23
N THR A 54 -8.21 -20.80 1.57
CA THR A 54 -8.33 -21.47 2.87
C THR A 54 -8.20 -22.98 2.75
N PHE A 55 -7.12 -23.46 2.12
CA PHE A 55 -6.56 -24.74 2.57
C PHE A 55 -6.00 -24.48 3.96
N ILE A 56 -6.83 -24.72 4.99
CA ILE A 56 -6.38 -24.60 6.36
C ILE A 56 -5.54 -25.85 6.65
N PRO A 57 -4.22 -25.71 6.83
CA PRO A 57 -3.38 -26.86 7.10
C PRO A 57 -3.76 -27.48 8.45
N CYS A 58 -3.58 -28.79 8.57
CA CYS A 58 -3.71 -29.52 9.84
C CYS A 58 -5.12 -29.65 10.43
N VAL A 59 -6.19 -29.30 9.70
CA VAL A 59 -7.58 -29.43 10.19
C VAL A 59 -7.91 -30.85 10.66
N ASN A 60 -7.49 -31.87 9.91
CA ASN A 60 -7.77 -33.27 10.27
C ASN A 60 -7.13 -33.66 11.62
N VAL A 61 -5.89 -33.24 11.85
CA VAL A 61 -5.14 -33.54 13.09
C VAL A 61 -5.68 -32.70 14.26
N ALA A 62 -6.09 -31.45 13.98
CA ALA A 62 -6.75 -30.59 14.96
C ALA A 62 -8.08 -31.21 15.43
N ASP A 63 -8.89 -31.72 14.51
CA ASP A 63 -10.15 -32.39 14.82
C ASP A 63 -9.92 -33.64 15.67
N GLU A 64 -8.89 -34.42 15.35
CA GLU A 64 -8.51 -35.60 16.13
C GLU A 64 -8.06 -35.23 17.55
N LEU A 65 -7.26 -34.17 17.69
CA LEU A 65 -6.85 -33.65 18.98
C LEU A 65 -8.07 -33.20 19.81
N ILE A 66 -9.00 -32.46 19.20
CA ILE A 66 -10.22 -32.01 19.85
C ILE A 66 -11.07 -33.21 20.31
N ARG A 67 -11.20 -34.24 19.48
CA ARG A 67 -11.91 -35.47 19.86
C ARG A 67 -11.22 -36.17 21.03
N CYS A 68 -9.89 -36.29 21.00
CA CYS A 68 -9.13 -36.91 22.08
C CYS A 68 -9.30 -36.15 23.41
N LEU A 69 -9.15 -34.83 23.38
CA LEU A 69 -9.30 -33.98 24.57
C LEU A 69 -10.73 -34.00 25.12
N ARG A 70 -11.73 -34.07 24.23
CA ARG A 70 -13.14 -34.19 24.64
C ARG A 70 -13.43 -35.53 25.32
N HIS A 71 -12.76 -36.59 24.88
CA HIS A 71 -12.88 -37.93 25.47
C HIS A 71 -12.11 -38.04 26.80
N ASN A 72 -10.91 -37.44 26.87
CA ASN A 72 -10.00 -37.53 28.02
C ASN A 72 -9.88 -36.19 28.79
N LYS A 73 -11.02 -35.62 29.20
CA LYS A 73 -11.06 -34.26 29.79
C LYS A 73 -10.17 -34.07 31.02
N GLU A 74 -10.03 -35.11 31.84
CA GLU A 74 -9.24 -35.08 33.09
C GLU A 74 -7.80 -35.59 32.88
N GLN A 75 -7.51 -36.20 31.73
CA GLN A 75 -6.23 -36.85 31.44
C GLN A 75 -5.71 -36.45 30.06
N SER A 76 -5.44 -35.16 29.87
CA SER A 76 -4.91 -34.63 28.61
C SER A 76 -3.56 -35.24 28.19
N CYS A 77 -2.82 -35.83 29.14
CA CYS A 77 -1.60 -36.59 28.86
C CYS A 77 -1.82 -37.79 27.93
N MET A 78 -3.02 -38.38 27.93
CA MET A 78 -3.37 -39.47 27.02
C MET A 78 -3.43 -39.02 25.56
N CYS A 79 -3.52 -37.71 25.31
CA CYS A 79 -3.55 -37.11 23.98
C CYS A 79 -2.19 -36.58 23.52
N PHE A 80 -1.09 -36.89 24.23
CA PHE A 80 0.23 -36.33 23.93
C PHE A 80 0.71 -36.63 22.51
N ASN A 81 0.49 -37.85 22.01
CA ASN A 81 0.86 -38.22 20.65
C ASN A 81 0.13 -37.35 19.62
N VAL A 82 -1.17 -37.15 19.78
CA VAL A 82 -1.99 -36.32 18.87
C VAL A 82 -1.61 -34.83 18.98
N MET A 83 -1.23 -34.36 20.17
CA MET A 83 -0.69 -33.01 20.35
C MET A 83 0.64 -32.82 19.62
N ASP A 84 1.52 -33.83 19.66
CA ASP A 84 2.81 -33.77 18.97
C ASP A 84 2.63 -33.81 17.44
N GLU A 85 1.74 -34.66 16.93
CA GLU A 85 1.37 -34.68 15.51
C GLU A 85 0.79 -33.33 15.05
N TYR A 86 -0.11 -32.74 15.84
CA TYR A 86 -0.66 -31.42 15.55
C TYR A 86 0.45 -30.37 15.50
N ARG A 87 1.34 -30.37 16.49
CA ARG A 87 2.49 -29.46 16.55
C ARG A 87 3.40 -29.62 15.34
N GLN A 88 3.74 -30.85 14.95
CA GLN A 88 4.59 -31.13 13.78
C GLN A 88 3.92 -30.62 12.50
N CYS A 89 2.63 -30.90 12.32
CA CYS A 89 1.89 -30.43 11.15
C CYS A 89 1.91 -28.89 11.07
N VAL A 90 1.62 -28.19 12.16
CA VAL A 90 1.64 -26.72 12.19
C VAL A 90 3.04 -26.18 11.89
N GLY A 91 4.08 -26.82 12.42
CA GLY A 91 5.47 -26.46 12.13
C GLY A 91 5.80 -26.54 10.64
N LEU A 92 5.46 -27.67 10.00
CA LEU A 92 5.67 -27.87 8.56
C LEU A 92 4.85 -26.89 7.72
N ALA A 93 3.59 -26.68 8.07
CA ALA A 93 2.72 -25.75 7.35
C ALA A 93 3.20 -24.30 7.44
N THR A 94 3.69 -23.91 8.62
CA THR A 94 4.28 -22.57 8.84
C THR A 94 5.55 -22.41 8.02
N GLN A 95 6.43 -23.40 8.02
CA GLN A 95 7.65 -23.37 7.22
C GLN A 95 7.32 -23.25 5.73
N ALA A 96 6.42 -24.09 5.22
CA ALA A 96 5.98 -24.04 3.82
C ALA A 96 5.31 -22.71 3.43
N TYR A 97 4.72 -21.99 4.39
CA TYR A 97 4.20 -20.65 4.15
C TYR A 97 5.33 -19.62 4.07
N VAL A 98 6.29 -19.68 4.99
CA VAL A 98 7.48 -18.81 4.97
C VAL A 98 8.28 -18.99 3.68
N ASP A 99 8.48 -20.24 3.25
CA ASP A 99 9.22 -20.55 2.02
C ASP A 99 8.51 -19.96 0.80
N ARG A 100 7.18 -20.09 0.69
CA ARG A 100 6.38 -19.46 -0.38
C ARG A 100 6.51 -17.94 -0.39
N MET A 101 6.45 -17.29 0.78
CA MET A 101 6.64 -15.84 0.87
C MET A 101 8.04 -15.42 0.42
N ALA A 102 9.06 -16.21 0.73
CA ALA A 102 10.43 -15.95 0.30
C ALA A 102 10.57 -16.07 -1.23
N GLU A 103 10.00 -17.11 -1.83
CA GLU A 103 9.98 -17.29 -3.30
C GLU A 103 9.25 -16.14 -4.02
N ASP A 104 8.13 -15.67 -3.47
CA ASP A 104 7.38 -14.54 -4.02
C ASP A 104 8.17 -13.23 -3.92
N ASP A 105 8.89 -13.00 -2.81
CA ASP A 105 9.76 -11.83 -2.66
C ASP A 105 10.91 -11.87 -3.68
N GLU A 106 11.56 -13.02 -3.86
CA GLU A 106 12.59 -13.19 -4.88
C GLU A 106 12.05 -12.93 -6.29
N ARG A 107 10.86 -13.45 -6.61
CA ARG A 107 10.22 -13.22 -7.91
C ARG A 107 9.96 -11.74 -8.14
N ARG A 108 9.47 -11.01 -7.13
CA ARG A 108 9.24 -9.57 -7.21
C ARG A 108 10.54 -8.79 -7.40
N ARG A 109 11.62 -9.17 -6.70
CA ARG A 109 12.95 -8.55 -6.88
C ARG A 109 13.47 -8.71 -8.30
N ARG A 110 13.44 -9.94 -8.84
CA ARG A 110 13.86 -10.22 -10.23
C ARG A 110 13.03 -9.40 -11.23
N ALA A 111 11.71 -9.36 -11.07
CA ALA A 111 10.83 -8.57 -11.93
C ALA A 111 11.13 -7.04 -11.86
N SER A 112 11.65 -6.55 -10.75
CA SER A 112 12.04 -5.15 -10.59
C SER A 112 13.41 -4.82 -11.20
N GLU A 113 14.33 -5.78 -11.26
CA GLU A 113 15.67 -5.61 -11.84
C GLU A 113 15.67 -5.66 -13.37
N GLU A 114 14.66 -6.27 -13.99
CA GLU A 114 14.53 -6.36 -15.45
C GLU A 114 13.98 -5.09 -16.13
N LEU A 115 13.77 -4.00 -15.39
CA LEU A 115 13.38 -2.73 -16.02
C LEU A 115 14.47 -2.27 -16.99
N PRO A 116 14.15 -2.06 -18.29
CA PRO A 116 15.13 -1.62 -19.27
C PRO A 116 15.74 -0.29 -18.82
N VAL A 117 17.00 -0.31 -18.41
CA VAL A 117 17.78 0.91 -18.16
C VAL A 117 17.98 1.56 -19.51
N MET A 118 17.07 2.46 -19.87
CA MET A 118 17.20 3.24 -21.09
C MET A 118 18.47 4.10 -20.93
N PRO A 119 19.46 4.00 -21.84
CA PRO A 119 20.64 4.82 -21.76
C PRO A 119 20.23 6.30 -21.80
N PRO A 120 20.88 7.17 -21.01
CA PRO A 120 20.55 8.59 -20.99
C PRO A 120 20.69 9.14 -22.41
N GLN A 121 19.57 9.58 -22.99
CA GLN A 121 19.61 10.23 -24.29
C GLN A 121 20.39 11.53 -24.14
N SER A 122 21.46 11.67 -24.92
CA SER A 122 22.25 12.89 -24.97
C SER A 122 21.36 14.03 -25.45
N VAL A 123 21.21 15.04 -24.59
CA VAL A 123 20.59 16.32 -24.96
C VAL A 123 21.36 16.91 -26.15
N PRO A 124 20.68 17.30 -27.24
CA PRO A 124 21.36 17.93 -28.37
C PRO A 124 21.98 19.26 -27.91
N SER A 125 23.28 19.42 -28.18
CA SER A 125 23.99 20.67 -27.91
C SER A 125 23.34 21.80 -28.71
N PRO A 126 23.04 22.97 -28.10
CA PRO A 126 22.55 24.11 -28.84
C PRO A 126 23.61 24.61 -29.83
N PRO A 127 23.20 25.10 -31.02
CA PRO A 127 24.13 25.55 -32.04
C PRO A 127 24.97 26.72 -31.53
N ALA A 128 26.29 26.61 -31.71
CA ALA A 128 27.24 27.68 -31.50
C ALA A 128 27.09 28.73 -32.61
N THR A 129 26.11 29.61 -32.46
CA THR A 129 26.05 30.86 -33.22
C THR A 129 26.28 32.03 -32.28
N MET A 130 27.15 32.95 -32.72
CA MET A 130 27.51 34.24 -32.12
C MET A 130 28.83 34.25 -31.32
N ALA A 131 29.90 33.73 -31.93
CA ALA A 131 31.21 34.34 -31.78
C ALA A 131 31.28 35.61 -32.65
N ASN A 132 31.74 36.71 -32.05
CA ASN A 132 31.95 38.06 -32.60
C ASN A 132 30.78 39.04 -32.46
N LEU A 133 30.78 39.80 -31.36
CA LEU A 133 31.05 41.25 -31.37
C LEU A 133 31.44 41.69 -29.94
N LYS A 134 32.54 42.41 -29.83
CA LYS A 134 33.16 42.93 -28.60
C LYS A 134 32.54 44.32 -28.27
N PRO A 135 32.93 44.99 -27.16
CA PRO A 135 32.17 45.16 -25.93
C PRO A 135 31.63 46.60 -25.75
N ALA A 136 30.49 46.76 -25.09
CA ALA A 136 30.14 48.06 -24.50
C ALA A 136 29.17 47.91 -23.33
N GLY A 137 29.72 48.08 -22.13
CA GLY A 137 29.01 48.72 -21.03
C GLY A 137 27.95 47.91 -20.29
N VAL A 138 27.88 48.22 -19.01
CA VAL A 138 26.78 47.96 -18.08
C VAL A 138 26.82 46.58 -17.41
N GLN A 139 27.14 46.69 -16.12
CA GLN A 139 26.97 45.72 -15.06
C GLN A 139 25.62 45.02 -15.14
N GLU A 140 25.62 43.70 -15.20
CA GLU A 140 24.61 42.95 -14.47
C GLU A 140 25.26 41.72 -13.84
N ILE A 141 25.42 41.82 -12.53
CA ILE A 141 25.94 40.78 -11.66
C ILE A 141 24.96 39.62 -11.75
N VAL A 142 25.24 38.67 -12.64
CA VAL A 142 24.65 37.33 -12.60
C VAL A 142 25.12 36.69 -11.30
N ARG A 143 24.36 36.91 -10.23
CA ARG A 143 24.44 36.12 -9.01
C ARG A 143 24.10 34.68 -9.37
N ARG A 144 25.12 33.93 -9.79
CA ARG A 144 25.13 32.46 -9.79
C ARG A 144 24.86 32.03 -8.34
N LYS A 145 23.59 31.86 -7.98
CA LYS A 145 23.18 31.08 -6.81
C LYS A 145 23.63 29.65 -7.07
N GLN A 146 24.85 29.31 -6.68
CA GLN A 146 25.27 27.94 -6.45
C GLN A 146 24.28 27.35 -5.45
N ARG A 147 23.34 26.52 -5.92
CA ARG A 147 22.60 25.63 -5.04
C ARG A 147 23.52 24.44 -4.79
N SER A 148 24.25 24.51 -3.68
CA SER A 148 24.95 23.34 -3.14
C SER A 148 23.88 22.37 -2.64
N TRP A 149 23.84 21.18 -3.24
CA TRP A 149 23.11 20.06 -2.66
C TRP A 149 23.99 19.45 -1.57
N VAL A 150 23.75 19.80 -0.32
CA VAL A 150 24.35 19.10 0.82
C VAL A 150 23.69 17.73 0.91
N LYS A 151 24.49 16.66 0.78
CA LYS A 151 24.01 15.27 0.91
C LYS A 151 23.89 14.93 2.41
N PRO A 152 22.75 14.43 2.91
CA PRO A 152 22.50 14.26 4.35
C PRO A 152 23.11 12.99 5.01
N TRP A 153 23.94 12.19 4.31
CA TRP A 153 24.30 10.84 4.76
C TRP A 153 25.80 10.62 5.04
N THR A 154 26.51 11.60 5.63
CA THR A 154 27.93 11.43 6.01
C THR A 154 28.15 11.03 7.48
N TRP A 155 27.14 10.52 8.18
CA TRP A 155 27.27 10.11 9.59
C TRP A 155 27.08 8.60 9.78
N LEU A 156 27.97 7.80 9.19
CA LEU A 156 28.29 6.47 9.69
C LEU A 156 29.79 6.24 9.50
N ARG A 157 30.52 6.31 10.60
CA ARG A 157 31.86 5.78 10.78
C ARG A 157 31.87 4.98 12.07
#